data_AF-A0AAV9KP37-F1
#
_entry.id   AF-A0AAV9KP37-F1
#
_cell.length_a   1.000
_cell.length_b   1.000
_cell.length_c   1.000
_cell.angle_alpha   90.00
_cell.angle_beta   90.00
_cell.angle_gamma   90.00
#
_symmetry.space_group_name_H-M   'P 1'
#
loop_
_entity.id
_entity.type
_entity.pdbx_description
1 polymer ?
#
loop_
_entity_poly.entity_id
_entity_poly.type
_entity_poly.pdbx_seq_one_letter_code
_entity_poly.pdbx_strand_id
1 'polypeptide(L)'
;MFVYWLAFAKDNTFSSDRMTILEMNLENEEVNTLSCPNGYNFGFFHLVEVNGHLCFVHNKTDADMLNAWILEDRVSEAWCLEYSVEVPQSAYNYTILGYLPRNNESTGDILIQSLKGNLFCYETDTQKFKELQSLNKVKFEWCGLYYESLFSIGMPGN
;
A
#
# COMPACT_ATOMS: atom_id res chain seq x y z
N MET A 1 9.60 17.71 1.61
CA MET A 1 8.79 16.70 0.87
C MET A 1 9.49 15.36 0.98
N PHE A 2 8.78 14.26 1.24
CA PHE A 2 9.38 12.93 1.40
C PHE A 2 8.99 11.99 0.27
N VAL A 3 9.87 11.04 -0.04
CA VAL A 3 9.62 9.93 -0.97
C VAL A 3 9.94 8.62 -0.29
N TYR A 4 9.08 7.63 -0.47
CA TYR A 4 9.15 6.34 0.20
C TYR A 4 9.29 5.19 -0.80
N TRP A 5 10.07 4.16 -0.48
CA TRP A 5 10.09 2.91 -1.25
C TRP A 5 10.53 1.72 -0.40
N LEU A 6 10.13 0.52 -0.82
CA LEU A 6 10.56 -0.73 -0.16
C LEU A 6 11.95 -1.14 -0.63
N ALA A 7 12.78 -1.55 0.30
CA ALA A 7 14.08 -2.15 0.05
C ALA A 7 14.16 -3.54 0.68
N PHE A 8 14.79 -4.47 -0.05
CA PHE A 8 14.99 -5.85 0.35
C PHE A 8 16.49 -6.16 0.37
N ALA A 9 16.93 -6.92 1.38
CA ALA A 9 18.27 -7.49 1.36
C ALA A 9 18.43 -8.46 0.17
N LYS A 10 19.57 -8.38 -0.53
CA LYS A 10 19.82 -9.09 -1.80
C LYS A 10 20.16 -10.59 -1.62
N ASP A 11 20.22 -11.11 -0.41
CA ASP A 11 20.56 -12.52 -0.23
C ASP A 11 19.36 -13.44 -0.52
N ASN A 12 19.65 -14.68 -0.93
CA ASN A 12 18.71 -15.62 -1.58
C ASN A 12 17.55 -16.12 -0.70
N THR A 13 17.20 -15.43 0.38
CA THR A 13 16.14 -15.80 1.32
C THR A 13 15.17 -14.64 1.49
N PHE A 14 14.02 -14.72 0.83
CA PHE A 14 12.89 -13.83 1.07
C PHE A 14 12.29 -14.12 2.45
N SER A 15 12.75 -13.41 3.48
CA SER A 15 12.14 -13.40 4.82
C SER A 15 11.62 -12.00 5.14
N SER A 16 10.46 -11.90 5.80
CA SER A 16 9.85 -10.64 6.27
C SER A 16 10.85 -9.76 7.02
N ASP A 17 11.73 -10.36 7.81
CA ASP A 17 12.64 -9.66 8.73
C ASP A 17 13.76 -8.86 8.01
N ARG A 18 13.71 -8.78 6.68
CA ARG A 18 14.73 -8.18 5.82
C ARG A 18 14.19 -7.13 4.86
N MET A 19 12.94 -6.70 5.06
CA MET A 19 12.36 -5.58 4.35
C MET A 19 12.43 -4.33 5.23
N THR A 20 12.86 -3.23 4.63
CA THR A 20 12.84 -1.89 5.25
C THR A 20 12.20 -0.91 4.30
N ILE A 21 11.67 0.17 4.83
CA ILE A 21 11.19 1.30 4.04
C ILE A 21 12.31 2.31 4.03
N LEU A 22 12.74 2.71 2.84
CA LEU A 22 13.62 3.84 2.66
C LEU A 22 12.78 5.10 2.54
N GLU A 23 13.21 6.13 3.26
CA GLU A 23 12.62 7.45 3.24
C GLU A 23 13.69 8.45 2.80
N MET A 24 13.40 9.23 1.76
CA MET A 24 14.26 10.32 1.32
C MET A 24 13.56 11.65 1.53
N ASN A 25 14.21 12.55 2.24
CA ASN A 25 13.83 13.96 2.24
C ASN A 25 14.36 14.62 0.97
N LEU A 26 13.47 15.10 0.11
CA LEU A 26 13.85 15.74 -1.15
C LEU A 26 14.41 17.16 -0.97
N GLU A 27 14.23 17.79 0.19
CA GLU A 27 14.70 19.16 0.42
C GLU A 27 16.19 19.21 0.77
N ASN A 28 16.66 18.25 1.56
CA ASN A 28 18.04 18.17 2.03
C ASN A 28 18.79 16.90 1.58
N GLU A 29 18.13 16.04 0.80
CA GLU A 29 18.65 14.77 0.26
C GLU A 29 19.05 13.75 1.34
N GLU A 30 18.60 13.93 2.59
CA GLU A 30 18.85 12.97 3.66
C GLU A 30 18.00 11.71 3.45
N VAL A 31 18.65 10.55 3.65
CA VAL A 31 18.01 9.24 3.55
C VAL A 31 17.97 8.60 4.94
N ASN A 32 16.78 8.21 5.35
CA ASN A 32 16.51 7.48 6.58
C ASN A 32 15.86 6.13 6.26
N THR A 33 15.72 5.30 7.27
CA THR A 33 15.02 4.01 7.18
C THR A 33 13.89 3.97 8.20
N LEU A 34 12.77 3.36 7.83
CA LEU A 34 11.67 3.02 8.72
C LEU A 34 11.50 1.49 8.74
N SER A 35 11.09 0.96 9.89
CA SER A 35 10.69 -0.44 10.02
C SER A 35 9.34 -0.66 9.35
N CYS A 36 9.16 -1.85 8.77
CA CYS A 36 7.85 -2.32 8.33
C CYS A 36 6.98 -2.71 9.55
N PRO A 37 5.64 -2.74 9.44
CA PRO A 37 4.77 -3.19 10.52
C PRO A 37 5.10 -4.61 10.99
N ASN A 38 4.81 -4.97 12.24
CA ASN A 38 4.94 -6.38 12.66
C ASN A 38 3.75 -7.22 12.17
N GLY A 39 3.97 -8.51 11.93
CA GLY A 39 2.89 -9.48 11.69
C GLY A 39 2.40 -9.61 10.25
N TYR A 40 3.07 -8.99 9.27
CA TYR A 40 2.91 -9.41 7.87
C TYR A 40 3.67 -10.73 7.62
N ASN A 41 3.25 -11.48 6.61
CA ASN A 41 3.86 -12.77 6.25
C ASN A 41 4.27 -12.73 4.77
N PHE A 42 4.79 -13.83 4.21
CA PHE A 42 5.19 -13.92 2.81
C PHE A 42 4.03 -13.56 1.86
N GLY A 43 4.28 -12.67 0.89
CA GLY A 43 3.24 -12.21 -0.03
C GLY A 43 3.71 -11.08 -0.95
N PHE A 44 2.74 -10.42 -1.60
CA PHE A 44 3.00 -9.22 -2.38
C PHE A 44 2.86 -7.98 -1.47
N PHE A 45 3.84 -7.08 -1.53
CA PHE A 45 3.88 -5.87 -0.72
C PHE A 45 4.10 -4.64 -1.59
N HIS A 46 3.49 -3.53 -1.19
CA HIS A 46 3.76 -2.22 -1.77
C HIS A 46 3.45 -1.12 -0.75
N LEU A 47 3.94 0.09 -1.04
CA LEU A 47 3.61 1.29 -0.30
C LEU A 47 2.65 2.13 -1.13
N VAL A 48 1.70 2.77 -0.47
CA VAL A 48 0.77 3.72 -1.08
C VAL A 48 0.41 4.81 -0.07
N GLU A 49 -0.01 5.96 -0.57
CA GLU A 49 -0.63 7.00 0.25
C GLU A 49 -2.13 6.70 0.40
N VAL A 50 -2.63 6.70 1.64
CA VAL A 50 -4.07 6.68 1.91
C VAL A 50 -4.39 7.80 2.87
N ASN A 51 -5.23 8.73 2.44
CA ASN A 51 -5.70 9.86 3.23
C ASN A 51 -4.57 10.63 3.95
N GLY A 52 -3.48 10.94 3.23
CA GLY A 52 -2.32 11.65 3.76
C GLY A 52 -1.36 10.81 4.60
N HIS A 53 -1.55 9.50 4.70
CA HIS A 53 -0.69 8.64 5.52
C HIS A 53 0.07 7.61 4.68
N LEU A 54 1.29 7.29 5.12
CA LEU A 54 2.08 6.19 4.58
C LEU A 54 1.39 4.88 4.94
N CYS A 55 0.98 4.13 3.91
CA CYS A 55 0.37 2.83 4.09
C CYS A 55 1.27 1.73 3.57
N PHE A 56 1.47 0.72 4.42
CA PHE A 56 2.09 -0.54 4.04
C PHE A 56 0.99 -1.53 3.69
N VAL A 57 1.00 -2.05 2.47
CA VAL A 57 -0.04 -2.95 1.97
C VAL A 57 0.53 -4.35 1.77
N HIS A 58 -0.16 -5.34 2.31
CA HIS A 58 0.19 -6.76 2.17
C HIS A 58 -0.99 -7.53 1.59
N ASN A 59 -0.74 -8.25 0.51
CA ASN A 59 -1.67 -9.25 0.02
C ASN A 59 -1.36 -10.61 0.66
N LYS A 60 -2.25 -11.05 1.54
CA LYS A 60 -2.16 -12.37 2.16
C LYS A 60 -2.77 -13.40 1.20
N THR A 61 -1.92 -14.05 0.41
CA THR A 61 -2.31 -14.93 -0.70
C THR A 61 -3.06 -16.19 -0.27
N ASP A 62 -2.92 -16.64 0.98
CA ASP A 62 -3.59 -17.83 1.52
C ASP A 62 -4.99 -17.53 2.08
N ALA A 63 -5.32 -16.26 2.31
CA ALA A 63 -6.57 -15.86 2.96
C ALA A 63 -7.46 -14.96 2.09
N ASP A 64 -7.05 -14.64 0.86
CA ASP A 64 -7.72 -13.65 0.02
C ASP A 64 -7.98 -12.34 0.79
N MET A 65 -6.97 -11.90 1.56
CA MET A 65 -7.04 -10.70 2.38
C MET A 65 -6.05 -9.66 1.89
N LEU A 66 -6.53 -8.43 1.74
CA LEU A 66 -5.73 -7.24 1.57
C LEU A 66 -5.67 -6.51 2.92
N ASN A 67 -4.49 -6.51 3.53
CA ASN A 67 -4.25 -5.79 4.76
C ASN A 67 -3.49 -4.50 4.45
N ALA A 68 -3.91 -3.38 5.01
CA ALA A 68 -3.20 -2.12 4.94
C ALA A 68 -2.97 -1.58 6.36
N TRP A 69 -1.71 -1.35 6.68
CA TRP A 69 -1.27 -0.73 7.92
C TRP A 69 -0.96 0.74 7.65
N ILE A 70 -1.43 1.60 8.53
CA ILE A 70 -1.14 3.04 8.52
C ILE A 70 -0.01 3.32 9.51
N LEU A 71 0.97 4.11 9.09
CA LEU A 71 1.96 4.68 10.01
C LEU A 71 1.31 5.83 10.78
N GLU A 72 0.99 5.60 12.06
CA GLU A 72 0.35 6.60 12.92
C GLU A 72 1.38 7.58 13.50
N ASP A 73 2.55 7.08 13.87
CA ASP A 73 3.65 7.90 14.37
C ASP A 73 4.96 7.49 13.71
N ARG A 74 5.55 8.44 12.99
CA ARG A 74 6.83 8.27 12.31
C ARG A 74 8.01 8.16 13.29
N VAL A 75 7.96 8.81 14.46
CA VAL A 75 9.10 8.84 15.40
C VAL A 75 9.22 7.52 16.14
N SER A 76 8.11 6.99 16.64
CA SER A 76 8.09 5.66 17.27
C SER A 76 7.93 4.51 16.29
N GLU A 77 7.77 4.80 14.99
CA GLU A 77 7.48 3.82 13.94
C GLU A 77 6.25 2.96 14.28
N ALA A 78 5.23 3.59 14.85
CA ALA A 78 4.00 2.93 15.28
C ALA A 78 3.08 2.70 14.08
N TRP A 79 2.81 1.43 13.79
CA TRP A 79 1.91 1.00 12.73
C TRP A 79 0.60 0.45 13.31
N CYS A 80 -0.52 0.84 12.71
CA CYS A 80 -1.85 0.33 13.05
C CYS A 80 -2.44 -0.40 11.84
N LEU A 81 -2.99 -1.60 12.04
CA LEU A 81 -3.74 -2.30 11.00
C LEU A 81 -5.13 -1.64 10.87
N GLU A 82 -5.27 -0.74 9.91
CA GLU A 82 -6.51 0.02 9.73
C GLU A 82 -7.50 -0.74 8.84
N TYR A 83 -7.02 -1.29 7.73
CA TYR A 83 -7.87 -1.97 6.76
C TYR A 83 -7.47 -3.43 6.66
N SER A 84 -8.46 -4.32 6.84
CA SER A 84 -8.33 -5.76 6.66
C SER A 84 -9.50 -6.21 5.81
N VAL A 85 -9.22 -6.44 4.53
CA VAL A 85 -10.24 -6.39 3.49
C VAL A 85 -10.27 -7.73 2.75
N GLU A 86 -11.39 -8.44 2.86
CA GLU A 86 -11.60 -9.71 2.14
C GLU A 86 -11.86 -9.43 0.67
N VAL A 87 -10.93 -9.82 -0.19
CA VAL A 87 -10.99 -9.61 -1.62
C VAL A 87 -11.60 -10.82 -2.32
N PRO A 88 -12.35 -10.65 -3.43
CA PRO A 88 -12.98 -11.79 -4.11
C PRO A 88 -11.96 -12.81 -4.65
N GLN A 89 -12.11 -14.10 -4.35
CA GLN A 89 -11.24 -15.20 -4.84
C GLN A 89 -10.94 -15.21 -6.35
N SER A 90 -11.77 -14.55 -7.16
CA SER A 90 -11.64 -14.53 -8.60
C SER A 90 -10.41 -13.77 -9.10
N ALA A 91 -9.70 -13.02 -8.27
CA ALA A 91 -8.49 -12.30 -8.65
C ALA A 91 -7.34 -12.59 -7.68
N TYR A 92 -6.26 -13.18 -8.19
CA TYR A 92 -5.01 -13.29 -7.43
C TYR A 92 -4.26 -11.97 -7.53
N ASN A 93 -3.60 -11.57 -6.44
CA ASN A 93 -2.74 -10.39 -6.31
C ASN A 93 -3.46 -9.06 -6.58
N TYR A 94 -3.64 -8.28 -5.53
CA TYR A 94 -4.24 -6.95 -5.57
C TYR A 94 -3.24 -5.86 -5.20
N THR A 95 -3.41 -4.71 -5.82
CA THR A 95 -2.64 -3.49 -5.55
C THR A 95 -3.61 -2.36 -5.26
N ILE A 96 -3.33 -1.59 -4.22
CA ILE A 96 -4.02 -0.33 -3.97
C ILE A 96 -3.39 0.70 -4.90
N LEU A 97 -4.22 1.32 -5.73
CA LEU A 97 -3.79 2.37 -6.66
C LEU A 97 -3.79 3.75 -6.01
N GLY A 98 -4.61 3.93 -4.97
CA GLY A 98 -4.71 5.20 -4.25
C GLY A 98 -6.03 5.34 -3.51
N TYR A 99 -6.20 6.52 -2.92
CA TYR A 99 -7.35 6.90 -2.11
C TYR A 99 -8.11 8.06 -2.74
N LEU A 100 -9.43 7.96 -2.78
CA LEU A 100 -10.33 9.01 -3.23
C LEU A 100 -11.08 9.56 -2.01
N PRO A 101 -10.69 10.72 -1.47
CA PRO A 101 -11.41 11.32 -0.35
C PRO A 101 -12.85 11.66 -0.76
N ARG A 102 -13.82 11.28 0.07
CA ARG A 102 -15.20 11.80 -0.04
C ARG A 102 -15.26 13.13 0.71
N ASN A 103 -16.32 13.89 0.52
CA ASN A 103 -16.48 15.24 1.11
C ASN A 103 -16.46 15.29 2.67
N ASN A 104 -16.23 14.16 3.34
CA ASN A 104 -15.91 14.06 4.77
C ASN A 104 -14.44 13.65 4.91
N GLU A 105 -13.64 14.44 5.63
CA GLU A 105 -12.17 14.34 5.68
C GLU A 105 -11.62 13.00 6.24
N SER A 106 -12.46 12.16 6.85
CA SER A 106 -12.07 10.85 7.39
C SER A 106 -12.57 9.66 6.58
N THR A 107 -13.36 9.86 5.53
CA THR A 107 -13.92 8.75 4.73
C THR A 107 -13.67 8.93 3.24
N GLY A 108 -13.53 7.80 2.56
CA GLY A 108 -13.20 7.80 1.16
C GLY A 108 -13.26 6.41 0.58
N ASP A 109 -12.82 6.32 -0.66
CA ASP A 109 -12.81 5.10 -1.43
C ASP A 109 -11.38 4.69 -1.73
N ILE A 110 -11.04 3.44 -1.40
CA ILE A 110 -9.75 2.87 -1.78
C ILE A 110 -9.92 2.23 -3.16
N LEU A 111 -9.12 2.68 -4.12
CA LEU A 111 -9.07 2.09 -5.45
C LEU A 111 -8.14 0.89 -5.45
N ILE A 112 -8.66 -0.26 -5.84
CA ILE A 112 -7.93 -1.53 -5.84
C ILE A 112 -7.96 -2.11 -7.24
N GLN A 113 -6.80 -2.54 -7.74
CA GLN A 113 -6.69 -3.26 -9.00
C GLN A 113 -6.23 -4.68 -8.74
N SER A 114 -6.87 -5.65 -9.39
CA SER A 114 -6.35 -7.01 -9.46
C SER A 114 -5.34 -7.18 -10.59
N LEU A 115 -4.48 -8.19 -10.48
CA LEU A 115 -3.56 -8.56 -11.56
C LEU A 115 -4.26 -8.98 -12.86
N LYS A 116 -5.54 -9.36 -12.78
CA LYS A 116 -6.40 -9.64 -13.95
C LYS A 116 -6.93 -8.36 -14.62
N GLY A 117 -6.66 -7.19 -14.05
CA GLY A 117 -7.11 -5.90 -14.55
C GLY A 117 -8.53 -5.53 -14.12
N ASN A 118 -9.13 -6.20 -13.13
CA ASN A 118 -10.40 -5.75 -12.56
C ASN A 118 -10.14 -4.57 -11.61
N LEU A 119 -10.91 -3.50 -11.76
CA LEU A 119 -10.89 -2.35 -10.88
C LEU A 119 -12.05 -2.43 -9.89
N PHE A 120 -11.69 -2.31 -8.62
CA PHE A 120 -12.61 -2.30 -7.50
C PHE A 120 -12.50 -0.98 -6.75
N CYS A 121 -13.61 -0.61 -6.14
CA CYS A 121 -13.69 0.40 -5.11
C CYS A 121 -14.03 -0.30 -3.80
N TYR A 122 -13.26 0.00 -2.75
CA TYR A 122 -13.59 -0.34 -1.39
C TYR A 122 -14.00 0.92 -0.64
N GLU A 123 -15.28 0.97 -0.25
CA GLU A 123 -15.85 2.08 0.50
C GLU A 123 -15.46 1.95 1.97
N THR A 124 -14.67 2.87 2.52
CA THR A 124 -14.14 2.70 3.89
C THR A 124 -15.21 2.82 4.98
N ASP A 125 -16.31 3.54 4.69
CA ASP A 125 -17.43 3.76 5.59
C ASP A 125 -18.36 2.55 5.67
N THR A 126 -18.70 1.95 4.53
CA THR A 126 -19.60 0.79 4.48
C THR A 126 -18.86 -0.54 4.53
N GLN A 127 -17.53 -0.51 4.36
CA GLN A 127 -16.65 -1.67 4.22
C GLN A 127 -17.08 -2.60 3.08
N LYS A 128 -17.61 -2.04 2.00
CA LYS A 128 -18.12 -2.81 0.86
C LYS A 128 -17.22 -2.69 -0.36
N PHE A 129 -17.13 -3.81 -1.07
CA PHE A 129 -16.59 -3.84 -2.41
C PHE A 129 -17.64 -3.52 -3.46
N LYS A 130 -17.22 -2.70 -4.41
CA LYS A 130 -17.93 -2.46 -5.65
C LYS A 130 -16.96 -2.69 -6.82
N GLU A 131 -17.27 -3.66 -7.68
CA GLU A 131 -16.58 -3.75 -8.97
C GLU A 131 -17.01 -2.54 -9.81
N LEU A 132 -16.04 -1.72 -10.19
CA LEU A 132 -16.28 -0.52 -10.99
C LEU A 132 -16.26 -0.87 -12.47
N GLN A 133 -15.20 -1.57 -12.89
CA GLN A 133 -14.95 -1.89 -14.29
C GLN A 133 -13.91 -3.00 -14.40
N SER A 134 -14.05 -3.90 -15.38
CA SER A 134 -12.95 -4.74 -15.83
C SER A 134 -12.12 -3.95 -16.84
N LEU A 135 -10.97 -3.41 -16.41
CA LEU A 135 -10.14 -2.52 -17.21
C LEU A 135 -9.32 -3.27 -18.27
N ASN A 136 -9.20 -4.61 -18.23
CA ASN A 136 -8.41 -5.31 -19.24
C ASN A 136 -8.76 -6.78 -19.56
N LYS A 137 -8.77 -7.08 -20.87
CA LYS A 137 -8.39 -8.38 -21.46
C LYS A 137 -6.87 -8.49 -21.72
N VAL A 138 -6.10 -7.44 -21.44
CA VAL A 138 -4.65 -7.38 -21.73
C VAL A 138 -3.85 -7.49 -20.43
N LYS A 139 -2.98 -8.49 -20.36
CA LYS A 139 -2.05 -8.69 -19.23
C LYS A 139 -0.95 -7.64 -19.28
N PHE A 140 -0.72 -6.94 -18.16
CA PHE A 140 0.51 -6.19 -17.96
C PHE A 140 1.51 -7.07 -17.20
N GLU A 141 2.74 -7.15 -17.71
CA GLU A 141 3.88 -7.70 -16.98
C GLU A 141 4.67 -6.52 -16.41
N TRP A 142 4.63 -6.36 -15.09
CA TRP A 142 5.38 -5.32 -14.41
C TRP A 142 6.82 -5.81 -14.17
N CYS A 143 7.80 -5.20 -14.85
CA CYS A 143 9.22 -5.45 -14.66
C CYS A 143 9.97 -4.11 -14.56
N GLY A 144 10.54 -3.79 -13.39
CA GLY A 144 11.40 -2.63 -13.19
C GLY A 144 11.03 -1.80 -11.96
N LEU A 145 11.95 -0.92 -11.52
CA LEU A 145 11.79 0.01 -10.40
C LEU A 145 10.39 0.63 -10.42
N TYR A 146 9.59 0.28 -9.41
CA TYR A 146 8.17 0.61 -9.35
C TYR A 146 8.00 2.07 -8.91
N TYR A 147 8.05 3.02 -9.86
CA TYR A 147 7.89 4.45 -9.57
C TYR A 147 6.50 4.80 -8.99
N GLU A 148 5.51 3.90 -9.09
CA GLU A 148 4.17 4.10 -8.51
C GLU A 148 4.16 3.98 -6.97
N SER A 149 5.21 3.42 -6.34
CA SER A 149 5.34 3.48 -4.88
C SER A 149 5.96 4.81 -4.41
N LEU A 150 6.47 5.65 -5.32
CA LEU A 150 7.00 6.95 -4.98
C LEU A 150 5.83 7.93 -4.90
N PHE A 151 5.38 8.18 -3.68
CA PHE A 151 4.42 9.24 -3.40
C PHE A 151 4.99 10.20 -2.36
N SER A 152 4.50 11.43 -2.42
CA SER A 152 4.80 12.45 -1.45
C SER A 152 3.61 12.60 -0.51
N ILE A 153 3.87 12.51 0.78
CA ILE A 153 2.93 12.97 1.79
C ILE A 153 3.14 14.48 1.96
N GLY A 154 2.08 15.27 1.77
CA GLY A 154 2.12 16.71 2.06
C GLY A 154 2.42 16.93 3.55
N MET A 155 3.17 17.98 3.88
CA MET A 155 3.42 18.27 5.30
C MET A 155 2.10 18.58 6.03
N PRO A 156 1.86 18.06 7.25
CA PRO A 156 0.77 18.53 8.08
C PRO A 156 0.93 20.05 8.26
N GLY A 157 -0.13 20.82 8.01
CA GLY A 157 -0.13 22.24 8.31
C GLY A 157 0.11 22.45 9.81
N ASN A 158 1.08 23.32 10.13
CA ASN A 158 1.34 23.79 11.51
C ASN A 158 0.10 24.41 12.17
#